data_AF-A0A0C2FHR4-F1
#
_entry.id   AF-A0A0C2FHR4-F1
#
_cell.length_a   1.000
_cell.length_b   1.000
_cell.length_c   1.000
_cell.angle_alpha   90.00
_cell.angle_beta   90.00
_cell.angle_gamma   90.00
#
_symmetry.space_group_name_H-M   'P 1'
#
loop_
_entity.id
_entity.type
_entity.pdbx_description
1 polymer ?
#
loop_
_entity_poly.entity_id
_entity_poly.type
_entity_poly.pdbx_seq_one_letter_code
_entity_poly.pdbx_strand_id
1 'polypeptide(L)' 'MVDVKAKPFSDEKRWIVIYPTYLNSKKTTLQGRKIPKQLAVENPTSAEIHDVLAATGLNPILE' A
#
# COMPACT_ATOMS: atom_id res chain seq x y z
N MET A 1 22.92 -12.35 7.89
CA MET A 1 21.60 -11.79 7.50
C MET A 1 21.16 -12.52 6.25
N VAL A 2 19.94 -13.07 6.22
CA VAL A 2 19.46 -13.89 5.10
C VAL A 2 18.89 -12.97 4.02
N ASP A 3 19.28 -13.16 2.75
CA ASP A 3 18.76 -12.38 1.63
C ASP A 3 17.24 -12.53 1.50
N VAL A 4 16.51 -11.41 1.65
CA VAL A 4 15.04 -11.40 1.59
C VAL A 4 14.50 -11.89 0.25
N LYS A 5 15.29 -11.73 -0.84
CA LYS A 5 14.92 -12.20 -2.18
C LYS A 5 14.88 -13.73 -2.31
N ALA A 6 15.59 -14.45 -1.44
CA ALA A 6 15.63 -15.92 -1.48
C ALA A 6 14.43 -16.58 -0.77
N LYS A 7 13.65 -15.81 0.00
CA LYS A 7 12.45 -16.30 0.70
C LYS A 7 11.28 -16.52 -0.26
N PRO A 8 10.31 -17.38 0.04
CA PRO A 8 9.10 -17.52 -0.77
C PRO A 8 8.28 -16.21 -0.80
N PHE A 9 7.50 -15.97 -1.85
CA PHE A 9 6.62 -14.79 -1.94
C PHE A 9 5.53 -14.76 -0.85
N SER A 10 5.19 -15.92 -0.28
CA SER A 10 4.29 -16.04 0.86
C SER A 10 4.91 -15.51 2.17
N ASP A 11 6.24 -15.29 2.23
CA ASP A 11 6.89 -14.67 3.37
C ASP A 11 6.48 -13.21 3.47
N GLU A 12 5.91 -12.81 4.60
CA GLU A 12 5.41 -11.46 4.87
C GLU A 12 6.44 -10.36 4.55
N LYS A 13 7.73 -10.64 4.77
CA LYS A 13 8.83 -9.69 4.46
C LYS A 13 9.01 -9.40 2.97
N ARG A 14 8.36 -10.17 2.10
CA ARG A 14 8.32 -9.96 0.64
C ARG A 14 7.03 -9.32 0.15
N TRP A 15 6.05 -9.10 1.04
CA TRP A 15 4.77 -8.50 0.65
C TRP A 15 4.92 -7.05 0.24
N ILE A 16 3.97 -6.58 -0.56
CA ILE A 16 3.94 -5.19 -1.04
C ILE A 16 3.41 -4.31 0.08
N VAL A 17 4.15 -3.26 0.41
CA VAL A 17 3.73 -2.26 1.39
C VAL A 17 3.06 -1.09 0.66
N ILE A 18 1.86 -0.72 1.12
CA ILE A 18 1.09 0.39 0.57
C ILE A 18 0.96 1.46 1.64
N TYR A 19 1.55 2.64 1.40
CA TYR A 19 1.36 3.79 2.28
C TYR A 19 0.20 4.65 1.80
N PRO A 20 -0.59 5.26 2.71
CA PRO A 20 -1.71 6.13 2.32
C PRO A 20 -1.28 7.30 1.42
N THR A 21 -0.06 7.82 1.59
CA THR A 21 0.51 8.88 0.75
C THR A 21 0.60 8.50 -0.73
N TYR A 22 0.66 7.22 -1.06
CA TYR A 22 0.75 6.75 -2.45
C TYR A 22 -0.53 7.05 -3.23
N LEU A 23 -1.66 7.05 -2.53
CA LEU A 23 -3.01 7.21 -3.06
C LEU A 23 -3.59 8.62 -2.82
N ASN A 24 -2.88 9.48 -2.08
CA ASN A 24 -3.40 10.77 -1.65
C ASN A 24 -3.36 11.83 -2.78
N SER A 25 -4.53 12.34 -3.16
CA SER A 25 -4.72 13.34 -4.22
C SER A 25 -4.18 14.73 -3.87
N LYS A 26 -4.07 15.07 -2.57
CA LYS A 26 -3.51 16.32 -2.06
C LYS A 26 -1.98 16.33 -2.05
N LYS A 27 -1.34 15.17 -2.21
CA LYS A 27 0.12 15.05 -2.28
C LYS A 27 0.60 15.09 -3.74
N THR A 28 1.76 15.71 -3.94
CA THR A 28 2.44 15.68 -5.24
C THR A 28 3.24 14.38 -5.42
N THR A 29 3.71 14.12 -6.64
CA THR A 29 4.60 12.98 -6.92
C THR A 29 5.89 13.04 -6.08
N LEU A 30 6.43 14.25 -5.88
CA LEU A 30 7.61 14.48 -5.04
C LEU A 30 7.33 14.20 -3.55
N GLN A 31 6.08 14.39 -3.11
CA GLN A 31 5.63 14.09 -1.75
C GLN A 31 5.21 12.62 -1.56
N GLY A 32 5.37 11.78 -2.57
CA GLY A 32 5.16 10.34 -2.48
C GLY A 32 3.95 9.78 -3.22
N ARG A 33 3.09 10.61 -3.84
CA ARG A 33 1.97 10.10 -4.65
C ARG A 33 2.50 9.23 -5.79
N LYS A 34 2.00 8.00 -5.91
CA LYS A 34 2.43 7.02 -6.92
C LYS A 34 1.48 6.91 -8.11
N ILE A 35 0.23 7.36 -7.95
CA ILE A 35 -0.81 7.26 -8.98
C ILE A 35 -1.17 8.63 -9.60
N PRO A 36 -1.79 8.64 -10.80
CA PRO A 36 -2.33 9.86 -11.39
C PRO A 36 -3.36 10.53 -10.49
N LYS A 37 -3.41 11.87 -10.49
CA LYS A 37 -4.33 12.64 -9.64
C LYS A 37 -5.81 12.28 -9.86
N GLN A 38 -6.17 11.91 -11.09
CA GLN A 38 -7.56 11.56 -11.45
C GLN A 38 -8.04 10.25 -10.80
N LEU A 39 -7.13 9.35 -10.43
CA LEU A 39 -7.44 8.08 -9.76
C LEU A 39 -7.18 8.15 -8.25
N ALA A 40 -6.64 9.27 -7.77
CA ALA A 40 -6.25 9.46 -6.39
C ALA A 40 -7.44 9.91 -5.54
N VAL A 41 -7.44 9.51 -4.27
CA VAL A 41 -8.49 9.83 -3.30
C VAL A 41 -8.02 10.91 -2.32
N GLU A 42 -8.95 11.66 -1.77
CA GLU A 42 -8.63 12.70 -0.80
C GLU A 42 -8.36 12.10 0.58
N ASN A 43 -7.17 12.35 1.14
CA ASN A 43 -6.81 11.98 2.52
C ASN A 43 -7.14 10.53 2.93
N PRO A 44 -6.65 9.51 2.20
CA PRO A 44 -6.91 8.12 2.57
C PRO A 44 -6.27 7.78 3.92
N THR A 45 -6.94 6.95 4.69
CA THR A 45 -6.41 6.33 5.92
C THR A 45 -5.94 4.90 5.65
N SER A 46 -4.98 4.42 6.44
CA SER A 46 -4.50 3.04 6.34
C SER A 46 -5.60 2.03 6.68
N ALA A 47 -6.52 2.38 7.58
CA ALA A 47 -7.69 1.57 7.92
C ALA A 47 -8.66 1.39 6.75
N GLU A 48 -9.00 2.47 6.02
CA GLU A 48 -9.87 2.37 4.84
C GLU A 48 -9.24 1.52 3.74
N ILE A 49 -7.92 1.67 3.51
CA ILE A 49 -7.19 0.87 2.52
C ILE A 49 -7.22 -0.61 2.92
N HIS A 50 -7.00 -0.92 4.19
CA HIS A 50 -7.07 -2.29 4.71
C HIS A 50 -8.47 -2.89 4.49
N ASP A 51 -9.53 -2.16 4.86
CA ASP A 51 -10.92 -2.62 4.73
C ASP A 51 -11.27 -2.95 3.27
N VAL A 52 -10.97 -2.04 2.33
CA VAL A 52 -11.21 -2.28 0.90
C VAL A 52 -10.44 -3.50 0.40
N LEU A 53 -9.16 -3.65 0.75
CA LEU A 53 -8.37 -4.81 0.33
C LEU A 53 -8.91 -6.11 0.92
N ALA A 54 -9.29 -6.13 2.20
CA ALA A 54 -9.91 -7.27 2.85
C ALA A 54 -11.25 -7.65 2.19
N ALA A 55 -12.09 -6.66 1.90
CA ALA A 55 -13.37 -6.86 1.21
C ALA A 55 -13.21 -7.43 -0.22
N THR A 56 -12.09 -7.17 -0.89
CA THR A 56 -11.78 -7.74 -2.21
C THR A 56 -11.24 -9.17 -2.17
N GLY A 57 -11.07 -9.77 -0.98
CA GLY A 57 -10.58 -11.14 -0.80
C GLY A 57 -9.06 -11.26 -0.67
N LEU A 58 -8.35 -10.15 -0.44
CA LEU A 58 -6.94 -10.17 -0.06
C LEU A 58 -6.81 -10.28 1.47
N ASN A 59 -5.63 -10.68 1.95
CA ASN A 59 -5.30 -10.76 3.38
C ASN A 59 -4.24 -9.71 3.76
N PRO A 60 -4.59 -8.41 3.78
CA PRO A 60 -3.66 -7.36 4.18
C PRO A 60 -3.36 -7.41 5.69
N ILE A 61 -2.18 -6.90 6.07
CA ILE A 61 -1.82 -6.63 7.47
C ILE A 61 -1.68 -5.12 7.62
N LEU A 62 -2.22 -4.58 8.71
CA LEU A 62 -2.10 -3.18 9.07
C LEU A 62 -1.00 -3.03 10.14
N GLU A 63 0.02 -2.22 9.86
CA GLU A 63 1.13 -1.90 10.76
C GLU A 63 1.28 -0.37 10.93
#